data_AF-A0A518IL55-F1
#
_entry.id   AF-A0A518IL55-F1
#
_cell.length_a   1.000
_cell.length_b   1.000
_cell.length_c   1.000
_cell.angle_alpha   90.00
_cell.angle_beta   90.00
_cell.angle_gamma   90.00
#
_symmetry.space_group_name_H-M   'P 1'
#
loop_
_entity.id
_entity.type
_entity.pdbx_description
1 polymer ?
#
loop_
_entity_poly.entity_id
_entity_poly.type
_entity_poly.pdbx_seq_one_letter_code
_entity_poly.pdbx_strand_id
1 'polypeptide(L)'
;MLGRFRSKPTCPVSANDKAWIENRFSWLINEFGMQRLTKGIVILPTTQFFPTEYHRTKEEMQDIMYLVAEYMDVAPSLLQLNFYEDIRTEI
;
A
#
# COMPACT_ATOMS: atom_id res chain seq x y z
N MET A 1 -40.28 -13.43 -14.78
CA MET A 1 -39.48 -14.59 -15.24
C MET A 1 -38.31 -14.07 -16.07
N LEU A 2 -37.06 -14.14 -15.62
CA LEU A 2 -35.84 -13.88 -16.43
C LEU A 2 -34.61 -14.41 -15.65
N GLY A 3 -34.28 -15.69 -15.79
CA GLY A 3 -33.17 -16.30 -15.04
C GLY A 3 -32.50 -17.49 -15.73
N ARG A 4 -32.71 -17.68 -17.05
CA ARG A 4 -32.36 -18.93 -17.74
C ARG A 4 -31.01 -18.96 -18.48
N PHE A 5 -30.17 -17.94 -18.36
CA PHE A 5 -28.90 -17.87 -19.10
C PHE A 5 -27.71 -17.31 -18.29
N ARG A 6 -27.58 -17.66 -17.01
CA ARG A 6 -26.31 -17.41 -16.30
C ARG A 6 -25.41 -18.63 -16.43
N SER A 7 -24.34 -18.51 -17.21
CA SER A 7 -23.25 -19.48 -17.27
C SER A 7 -22.70 -19.73 -15.86
N LYS A 8 -22.22 -20.96 -15.60
CA LYS A 8 -21.55 -21.25 -14.33
C LYS A 8 -20.34 -20.32 -14.20
N PRO A 9 -20.14 -19.64 -13.05
CA PRO A 9 -18.98 -18.81 -12.86
C PRO A 9 -17.71 -19.66 -12.99
N THR A 10 -16.84 -19.29 -13.93
CA THR A 10 -15.54 -19.92 -14.13
C THR A 10 -14.46 -19.05 -13.49
N CYS A 11 -13.43 -19.68 -12.93
CA CYS A 11 -12.28 -18.97 -12.42
C CYS A 11 -11.62 -18.18 -13.57
N PRO A 12 -11.37 -16.87 -13.42
CA PRO A 12 -10.86 -16.05 -14.52
C PRO A 12 -9.36 -16.26 -14.79
N VAL A 13 -8.68 -17.06 -13.97
CA VAL A 13 -7.24 -17.31 -14.03
C VAL A 13 -6.95 -18.80 -14.22
N SER A 14 -5.75 -19.12 -14.71
CA SER A 14 -5.33 -20.51 -14.86
C SER A 14 -5.19 -21.21 -13.50
N ALA A 15 -5.12 -22.55 -13.50
CA ALA A 15 -4.89 -23.31 -12.26
C ALA A 15 -3.54 -22.96 -11.62
N ASN A 16 -2.51 -22.69 -12.43
CA ASN A 16 -1.19 -22.29 -11.96
C ASN A 16 -1.24 -20.91 -11.30
N ASP A 17 -1.89 -19.94 -11.95
CA ASP A 17 -2.02 -18.58 -11.41
C ASP A 17 -2.83 -18.58 -10.13
N LYS A 18 -3.91 -19.38 -10.07
CA LYS A 18 -4.69 -19.57 -8.85
C LYS A 18 -3.81 -20.07 -7.71
N ALA A 19 -3.05 -21.14 -7.93
CA ALA A 19 -2.17 -21.70 -6.90
C ALA A 19 -1.11 -20.68 -6.44
N TRP A 20 -0.55 -19.90 -7.37
CA TRP A 20 0.37 -18.83 -7.05
C TRP A 20 -0.28 -17.74 -6.19
N ILE A 21 -1.48 -17.27 -6.57
CA ILE A 21 -2.24 -16.27 -5.80
C ILE A 21 -2.51 -16.78 -4.38
N GLU A 22 -3.05 -18.00 -4.24
CA GLU A 22 -3.38 -18.58 -2.94
C GLU A 22 -2.15 -18.74 -2.03
N ASN A 23 -1.02 -19.19 -2.59
CA ASN A 23 0.24 -19.29 -1.84
C ASN A 23 0.75 -17.92 -1.39
N ARG A 24 0.69 -16.90 -2.26
CA ARG A 24 1.16 -15.55 -1.92
C ARG A 24 0.27 -14.87 -0.89
N PHE A 25 -1.05 -15.03 -1.00
CA PHE A 25 -1.97 -14.54 0.02
C PHE A 25 -1.76 -15.26 1.37
N SER A 26 -1.50 -16.56 1.35
CA SER A 26 -1.18 -17.32 2.58
C SER A 26 0.07 -16.78 3.26
N TRP A 27 1.12 -16.51 2.49
CA TRP A 27 2.33 -15.86 3.01
C TRP A 27 2.04 -14.47 3.58
N LEU A 28 1.33 -13.61 2.84
CA LEU A 28 0.96 -12.28 3.31
C LEU A 28 0.14 -12.32 4.62
N ILE A 29 -0.78 -13.27 4.75
CA ILE A 29 -1.57 -13.46 5.98
C ILE A 29 -0.67 -13.88 7.15
N ASN A 30 0.33 -14.74 6.90
CA ASN A 30 1.28 -15.15 7.93
C ASN A 30 2.16 -13.97 8.40
N GLU A 31 2.64 -13.14 7.47
CA GLU A 31 3.50 -11.99 7.81
C GLU A 31 2.75 -10.84 8.47
N PHE A 32 1.55 -10.50 7.95
CA PHE A 32 0.86 -9.25 8.32
C PHE A 32 -0.48 -9.46 9.03
N GLY A 33 -0.96 -10.70 9.12
CA GLY A 33 -2.25 -11.04 9.69
C GLY A 33 -3.44 -10.77 8.76
N MET A 34 -4.50 -11.56 8.93
CA MET A 34 -5.73 -11.48 8.12
C MET A 34 -6.40 -10.10 8.16
N GLN A 35 -6.33 -9.40 9.29
CA GLN A 35 -6.98 -8.09 9.42
C GLN A 35 -6.36 -7.04 8.51
N ARG A 36 -5.02 -7.03 8.37
CA ARG A 36 -4.33 -6.06 7.50
C ARG A 36 -4.73 -6.26 6.03
N LEU A 37 -4.87 -7.50 5.56
CA LEU A 37 -5.28 -7.79 4.18
C LEU A 37 -6.74 -7.44 3.87
N THR A 38 -7.64 -7.62 4.85
CA THR A 38 -9.09 -7.49 4.61
C THR A 38 -9.64 -6.11 4.91
N LYS A 39 -8.98 -5.37 5.82
CA LYS A 39 -9.44 -4.05 6.29
C LYS A 39 -8.42 -2.94 6.11
N GLY A 40 -7.25 -3.27 5.55
CA GLY A 40 -6.23 -2.27 5.21
C GLY A 40 -6.81 -1.21 4.28
N ILE A 41 -6.65 0.05 4.65
CA ILE A 41 -7.01 1.17 3.80
C ILE A 41 -5.88 1.45 2.81
N VAL A 42 -6.25 1.81 1.58
CA VAL A 42 -5.29 2.35 0.62
C VAL A 42 -5.08 3.82 0.94
N ILE A 43 -3.88 4.15 1.40
CA ILE A 43 -3.46 5.53 1.65
C ILE A 43 -3.07 6.17 0.31
N LEU A 44 -3.66 7.31 0.00
CA LEU A 44 -3.35 8.10 -1.19
C LEU A 44 -2.68 9.41 -0.78
N PRO A 45 -1.83 10.02 -1.65
CA PRO A 45 -1.22 11.32 -1.40
C PRO A 45 -2.24 12.46 -1.58
N THR A 46 -3.31 12.43 -0.79
CA THR A 46 -4.40 13.41 -0.81
C THR A 46 -4.51 14.08 0.55
N THR A 47 -5.22 15.21 0.62
CA THR A 47 -5.44 15.95 1.87
C THR A 47 -6.29 15.20 2.90
N GLN A 48 -6.86 14.05 2.52
CA GLN A 48 -7.48 13.12 3.47
C GLN A 48 -6.44 12.43 4.38
N PHE A 49 -5.23 12.22 3.87
CA PHE A 49 -4.16 11.47 4.53
C PHE A 49 -2.90 12.30 4.78
N PHE A 50 -2.80 13.49 4.19
CA PHE A 50 -1.63 14.34 4.32
C PHE A 50 -2.04 15.78 4.61
N PRO A 51 -1.16 16.60 5.18
CA PRO A 51 -1.43 18.01 5.42
C PRO A 51 -1.88 18.74 4.15
N THR A 52 -2.88 19.61 4.30
CA THR A 52 -3.34 20.49 3.19
C THR A 52 -2.27 21.49 2.78
N GLU A 53 -1.48 21.95 3.74
CA GLU A 53 -0.37 22.88 3.52
C GLU A 53 0.95 22.17 3.82
N TYR A 54 1.95 22.48 3.00
CA TYR A 54 3.28 21.91 3.10
C TYR A 54 4.33 22.93 2.65
N HIS A 55 5.11 23.43 3.60
CA HIS A 55 6.11 24.48 3.39
C HIS A 55 7.50 23.94 3.06
N ARG A 56 7.68 22.60 3.06
CA ARG A 56 8.91 21.91 2.67
C ARG A 56 10.08 22.20 3.60
N THR A 57 9.80 22.42 4.89
CA THR A 57 10.84 22.50 5.91
C THR A 57 11.38 21.10 6.21
N LYS A 58 12.57 21.02 6.83
CA LYS A 58 13.13 19.72 7.22
C LYS A 58 12.28 19.04 8.30
N GLU A 59 11.71 19.86 9.17
CA GLU A 59 10.83 19.47 10.25
C GLU A 59 9.53 18.86 9.70
N GLU A 60 8.87 19.52 8.74
CA GLU A 60 7.66 18.98 8.11
C GLU A 60 7.93 17.70 7.32
N MET A 61 9.10 17.57 6.68
CA MET A 61 9.50 16.32 6.02
C MET A 61 9.61 15.16 7.02
N GLN A 62 10.12 15.44 8.22
CA GLN A 62 10.23 14.46 9.29
C GLN A 62 8.86 14.07 9.86
N ASP A 63 7.96 15.05 10.01
CA ASP A 63 6.57 14.79 10.42
C ASP A 63 5.82 13.94 9.38
N ILE A 64 6.00 14.22 8.09
CA ILE A 64 5.45 13.37 7.01
C ILE A 64 6.02 11.95 7.08
N MET A 65 7.32 11.78 7.32
CA MET A 65 7.92 10.45 7.48
C MET A 65 7.28 9.69 8.65
N TYR A 66 7.07 10.35 9.79
CA TYR A 66 6.41 9.75 10.95
C TYR A 66 4.95 9.39 10.67
N LEU A 67 4.23 10.24 9.95
CA LEU A 67 2.86 9.96 9.53
C LEU A 67 2.77 8.73 8.61
N VAL A 68 3.71 8.59 7.66
CA VAL A 68 3.80 7.39 6.82
C VAL A 68 4.14 6.16 7.66
N ALA A 69 5.04 6.27 8.63
CA ALA A 69 5.38 5.18 9.55
C ALA A 69 4.14 4.68 10.31
N GLU A 70 3.30 5.60 10.79
CA GLU A 70 2.04 5.28 11.46
C GLU A 70 1.08 4.52 10.54
N TYR A 71 0.89 4.97 9.29
CA TYR A 71 0.06 4.27 8.31
C TYR A 71 0.56 2.86 7.98
N MET A 72 1.88 2.68 8.04
CA MET A 72 2.55 1.40 7.78
C MET A 72 2.63 0.49 9.01
N ASP A 73 2.23 0.98 10.20
CA ASP A 73 2.40 0.28 11.48
C ASP A 73 3.87 -0.09 11.74
N VAL A 74 4.78 0.86 11.47
CA VAL A 74 6.24 0.71 11.63
C VAL A 74 6.73 1.71 12.67
N ALA A 75 7.59 1.25 13.59
CA ALA A 75 8.21 2.13 14.57
C ALA A 75 9.08 3.20 13.87
N PRO A 76 8.87 4.51 14.13
CA PRO A 76 9.63 5.58 13.49
C PRO A 76 11.15 5.49 13.67
N SER A 77 11.61 4.88 14.78
CA SER A 77 13.02 4.65 15.07
C SER A 77 13.72 3.71 14.09
N LEU A 78 12.98 2.96 13.28
CA LEU A 78 13.52 2.09 12.22
C LEU A 78 13.74 2.85 10.90
N LEU A 79 13.31 4.12 10.83
CA LEU A 79 13.39 4.93 9.62
C LEU A 79 14.52 5.96 9.73
N GLN A 80 15.14 6.26 8.59
CA GLN A 80 16.15 7.30 8.47
C GLN A 80 15.76 8.26 7.34
N LEU A 81 15.60 9.53 7.67
CA LEU A 81 15.36 10.60 6.68
C LEU A 81 16.70 11.16 6.20
N ASN A 82 16.95 11.07 4.89
CA ASN A 82 18.11 11.66 4.25
C ASN A 82 17.67 12.59 3.11
N PHE A 83 18.39 13.70 2.95
CA PHE A 83 18.16 14.66 1.87
C PHE A 83 19.27 14.50 0.83
N TYR A 84 18.89 14.57 -0.45
CA TYR A 84 19.80 14.46 -1.57
C TYR A 84 19.58 15.64 -2.51
N GLU A 85 20.65 16.16 -3.10
CA GLU A 85 20.56 17.12 -4.18
C GLU A 85 20.30 16.36 -5.49
N ASP A 86 19.23 16.74 -6.21
CA ASP A 86 18.94 16.19 -7.52
C ASP A 86 19.92 16.78 -8.54
N ILE A 87 21.02 16.07 -8.78
CA ILE A 87 21.95 16.41 -9.87
C ILE A 87 21.28 15.98 -11.17
N ARG A 88 20.48 16.86 -11.75
CA ARG A 88 19.97 16.67 -13.11
C ARG A 88 21.10 16.89 -14.09
N THR A 89 21.68 15.80 -14.57
CA THR A 89 22.53 15.84 -15.77
C THR A 89 21.61 16.12 -16.96
N GLU A 90 21.71 17.30 -17.55
CA GLU A 90 21.09 17.57 -18.86
C GLU A 90 21.66 16.53 -19.85
N ILE A 91 20.78 15.67 -20.39
CA ILE A 91 21.06 14.79 -21.54
C ILE A 91 20.51 15.48 -22.78
#